data_AF-A0A660Y6K2-F1
#
_entry.id   AF-A0A660Y6K2-F1
#
_cell.length_a   1.000
_cell.length_b   1.000
_cell.length_c   1.000
_cell.angle_alpha   90.00
_cell.angle_beta   90.00
_cell.angle_gamma   90.00
#
_symmetry.space_group_name_H-M   'P 1'
#
loop_
_entity.id
_entity.type
_entity.pdbx_description
1 polymer ?
#
loop_
_entity_poly.entity_id
_entity_poly.type
_entity_poly.pdbx_seq_one_letter_code
_entity_poly.pdbx_strand_id
1 'polypeptide(L)'
;MRALLVTNDFPPIVSGISTYFYQLWRHLPPEKVLVLAPWVEGCEDFDRRQSFTIVRKEMPVGESRKEKVIKTSLNIFWALYLALRFRV
;
A
#
# COMPACT_ATOMS: atom_id res chain seq x y z
N MET A 1 2.81 8.99 16.84
CA MET A 1 1.78 8.24 16.09
C MET A 1 2.27 8.09 14.66
N ARG A 2 2.28 6.87 14.13
CA ARG A 2 2.60 6.58 12.73
C ARG A 2 1.29 6.21 12.02
N ALA A 3 1.23 6.35 10.70
CA ALA A 3 0.06 6.00 9.90
C ALA A 3 0.41 4.95 8.85
N LEU A 4 -0.42 3.90 8.76
CA LEU A 4 -0.34 2.87 7.73
C LEU A 4 -1.49 3.07 6.73
N LEU A 5 -1.16 3.39 5.49
CA LEU A 5 -2.11 3.35 4.38
C LEU A 5 -2.19 1.95 3.83
N VAL A 6 -3.39 1.38 3.79
CA VAL A 6 -3.65 0.13 3.05
C VAL A 6 -4.52 0.49 1.87
N THR A 7 -3.99 0.34 0.66
CA THR A 7 -4.71 0.72 -0.57
C THR A 7 -4.43 -0.27 -1.69
N ASN A 8 -5.43 -0.49 -2.55
CA ASN A 8 -5.24 -1.22 -3.81
C ASN A 8 -4.71 -0.31 -4.92
N ASP A 9 -4.86 1.00 -4.76
CA ASP A 9 -4.59 2.01 -5.76
C ASP A 9 -3.52 2.94 -5.21
N PHE A 10 -2.29 2.71 -5.66
CA PHE A 10 -1.13 3.54 -5.37
C PHE A 10 -0.24 3.62 -6.62
N PRO A 11 0.51 4.72 -6.86
CA PRO A 11 1.30 4.84 -8.06
C PRO A 11 2.27 3.65 -8.21
N PRO A 12 2.59 3.20 -9.43
CA PRO A 12 2.38 3.86 -10.73
C PRO A 12 0.98 3.71 -11.33
N ILE A 13 0.03 3.08 -10.63
CA ILE A 13 -1.36 2.98 -11.09
C ILE A 13 -1.94 4.40 -11.28
N VAL A 14 -2.42 4.71 -12.48
CA VAL A 14 -2.98 6.02 -12.82
C VAL A 14 -4.48 6.01 -12.50
N SER A 15 -4.83 6.52 -11.32
CA SER A 15 -6.22 6.72 -10.90
C SER A 15 -6.36 7.94 -10.00
N GLY A 16 -7.58 8.46 -9.87
CA GLY A 16 -7.86 9.59 -8.96
C GLY A 16 -7.55 9.27 -7.50
N ILE A 17 -7.89 8.05 -7.06
CA ILE A 17 -7.63 7.56 -5.69
C ILE A 17 -6.12 7.45 -5.45
N SER A 18 -5.39 6.83 -6.39
CA SER A 18 -3.94 6.70 -6.35
C SER A 18 -3.24 8.06 -6.25
N THR A 19 -3.67 9.02 -7.09
CA THR A 19 -3.13 10.38 -7.09
C THR A 19 -3.42 11.09 -5.77
N TYR A 20 -4.65 11.00 -5.27
CA TYR A 20 -5.06 11.64 -4.02
C TYR A 20 -4.25 11.12 -2.83
N PHE A 21 -4.17 9.79 -2.67
CA PHE A 21 -3.39 9.20 -1.58
C PHE A 21 -1.91 9.53 -1.70
N TYR A 22 -1.33 9.48 -2.90
CA TYR A 22 0.06 9.84 -3.08
C TYR A 22 0.33 11.30 -2.68
N GLN A 23 -0.49 12.23 -3.16
CA GLN A 23 -0.36 13.65 -2.81
C GLN A 23 -0.52 13.87 -1.31
N LEU A 24 -1.40 13.15 -0.62
CA LEU A 24 -1.54 13.28 0.82
C LEU A 24 -0.31 12.70 1.56
N TRP A 25 0.12 11.48 1.22
CA TRP A 25 1.19 10.79 1.94
C TRP A 25 2.58 11.42 1.76
N ARG A 26 2.87 11.97 0.59
CA ARG A 26 4.18 12.58 0.32
C ARG A 26 4.46 13.87 1.12
N HIS A 27 3.44 14.51 1.68
CA HIS A 27 3.57 15.72 2.48
C HIS A 27 3.70 15.43 3.99
N LEU A 28 3.53 14.18 4.40
CA LEU A 28 3.69 13.77 5.79
C LEU A 28 5.16 13.43 6.11
N PRO A 29 5.59 13.53 7.38
CA PRO A 29 6.95 13.14 7.77
C PRO A 29 7.23 11.67 7.39
N PRO A 30 8.29 11.38 6.61
CA PRO A 30 8.51 10.06 6.02
C PRO A 30 8.69 8.95 7.06
N GLU A 31 9.26 9.26 8.22
CA GLU A 31 9.45 8.34 9.33
C GLU A 31 8.16 8.02 10.11
N LYS A 32 7.05 8.69 9.76
CA LYS A 32 5.73 8.52 10.36
C LYS A 32 4.71 7.89 9.43
N VAL A 33 5.07 7.59 8.18
CA VAL A 33 4.14 7.01 7.21
C VAL A 33 4.67 5.71 6.60
N LEU A 34 3.74 4.78 6.39
CA LEU A 34 3.96 3.52 5.72
C LEU A 34 2.82 3.27 4.74
N VAL A 35 3.11 2.72 3.57
CA VAL A 35 2.10 2.32 2.59
C VAL A 35 2.19 0.82 2.34
N LEU A 36 1.05 0.13 2.39
CA LEU A 36 0.87 -1.23 1.90
C LEU A 36 0.02 -1.16 0.63
N ALA A 37 0.61 -1.57 -0.48
CA ALA A 37 -0.02 -1.55 -1.79
C ALA A 37 0.29 -2.84 -2.58
N PRO A 38 -0.52 -3.19 -3.59
CA PRO A 38 -0.20 -4.31 -4.45
C PRO A 38 1.09 -4.06 -5.23
N TRP A 39 1.80 -5.15 -5.51
CA TRP A 39 2.89 -5.17 -6.49
C TRP A 39 2.30 -5.03 -7.89
N VAL A 40 2.88 -4.14 -8.69
CA VAL A 40 2.53 -3.92 -10.10
C VAL A 40 3.81 -3.62 -10.87
N GLU A 41 3.79 -3.84 -12.18
CA GLU A 41 4.95 -3.57 -13.05
C GLU A 41 5.40 -2.10 -12.94
N GLY A 42 6.71 -1.89 -12.79
CA GLY A 42 7.33 -0.57 -12.67
C GLY A 42 7.15 0.10 -11.30
N CYS A 43 6.58 -0.59 -10.30
CA CYS A 43 6.41 -0.01 -8.97
C CYS A 43 7.73 0.24 -8.25
N GLU A 44 8.76 -0.56 -8.49
CA GLU A 44 10.06 -0.43 -7.85
C GLU A 44 10.75 0.88 -8.21
N ASP A 45 10.66 1.31 -9.47
CA ASP A 45 11.25 2.57 -9.91
C ASP A 45 10.54 3.76 -9.29
N PHE A 46 9.22 3.67 -9.13
CA PHE A 46 8.46 4.68 -8.41
C PHE A 46 8.85 4.70 -6.92
N ASP A 47 8.89 3.54 -6.27
CA ASP A 47 9.12 3.40 -4.84
C ASP A 47 10.52 3.90 -4.44
N ARG A 48 11.54 3.63 -5.26
CA ARG A 48 12.92 4.14 -5.06
C ARG A 48 13.03 5.65 -5.03
N ARG A 49 12.09 6.37 -5.65
CA ARG A 49 12.07 7.84 -5.68
C ARG A 49 11.36 8.46 -4.48
N GLN A 50 10.73 7.65 -3.62
CA GLN A 50 9.99 8.15 -2.46
C GLN A 50 10.86 8.20 -1.21
N SER A 51 10.59 9.17 -0.34
CA SER A 51 11.27 9.32 0.95
C SER A 51 10.67 8.45 2.06
N PHE A 52 9.47 7.91 1.85
CA PHE A 52 8.74 7.07 2.80
C PHE A 52 8.68 5.61 2.36
N THR A 53 8.43 4.71 3.31
CA THR A 53 8.44 3.28 3.03
C THR A 53 7.14 2.85 2.34
N ILE A 54 7.29 2.10 1.25
CA ILE A 54 6.20 1.46 0.52
C ILE A 54 6.48 -0.04 0.51
N VAL A 55 5.51 -0.83 0.96
CA VAL A 55 5.56 -2.29 0.97
C VAL A 55 4.62 -2.81 -0.11
N ARG A 56 5.22 -3.48 -1.09
CA ARG A 56 4.51 -4.13 -2.20
C ARG A 56 4.25 -5.58 -1.88
N LYS A 57 3.02 -6.05 -2.14
CA LYS A 57 2.64 -7.45 -2.01
C LYS A 57 1.85 -7.91 -3.22
N GLU A 58 2.11 -9.14 -3.66
CA GLU A 58 1.23 -9.78 -4.64
C GLU A 58 -0.15 -9.96 -4.02
N MET A 59 -1.18 -9.49 -4.73
CA MET A 59 -2.56 -9.61 -4.31
C MET A 59 -3.35 -10.35 -5.39
N PRO A 60 -4.27 -11.26 -5.02
CA PRO A 60 -5.14 -11.90 -5.98
C PRO A 60 -6.01 -10.86 -6.70
N VAL A 61 -6.01 -10.91 -8.03
CA VAL A 61 -6.71 -9.94 -8.89
C VAL A 61 -8.10 -10.41 -9.33
N GLY A 62 -8.46 -11.66 -9.02
CA GLY A 62 -9.71 -12.23 -9.50
C GLY A 62 -10.96 -11.64 -8.83
N GLU A 63 -12.05 -11.58 -9.59
CA GLU A 63 -13.29 -10.93 -9.18
C GLU A 63 -14.28 -11.85 -8.45
N SER A 64 -13.96 -13.14 -8.32
CA SER A 64 -14.87 -14.09 -7.68
C SER A 64 -15.06 -13.75 -6.20
N ARG A 65 -16.22 -14.12 -5.65
CA ARG A 65 -16.54 -13.89 -4.23
C ARG A 65 -15.50 -14.53 -3.30
N LYS A 66 -14.94 -15.67 -3.70
CA LYS A 66 -13.86 -16.37 -2.96
C LYS A 66 -12.57 -15.56 -2.96
N GLU A 67 -12.15 -15.05 -4.12
CA GLU A 67 -10.93 -14.25 -4.25
C GLU A 67 -11.02 -12.93 -3.50
N LYS A 68 -12.20 -12.28 -3.48
CA LYS A 68 -12.44 -11.09 -2.65
C LYS A 68 -12.23 -11.36 -1.16
N VAL A 69 -12.75 -12.48 -0.66
CA VAL A 69 -12.54 -12.89 0.74
C VAL A 69 -11.07 -13.14 1.01
N ILE A 70 -10.39 -13.92 0.16
CA ILE A 70 -8.96 -14.20 0.28
C ILE A 70 -8.14 -12.91 0.29
N LYS A 71 -8.38 -12.01 -0.68
CA LYS A 71 -7.72 -10.71 -0.80
C LYS A 71 -7.91 -9.88 0.47
N THR A 72 -9.12 -9.86 1.01
CA THR A 72 -9.44 -9.09 2.22
C THR A 72 -8.71 -9.66 3.44
N SER A 73 -8.72 -10.98 3.61
CA SER A 73 -8.00 -11.65 4.70
C SER A 73 -6.49 -11.43 4.60
N LEU A 74 -5.90 -11.51 3.40
CA LEU A 74 -4.48 -11.23 3.18
C LEU A 74 -4.14 -9.77 3.48
N ASN A 75 -5.00 -8.82 3.08
CA ASN A 75 -4.80 -7.41 3.40
C ASN A 75 -4.82 -7.14 4.89
N ILE A 76 -5.78 -7.71 5.61
CA ILE A 76 -5.85 -7.58 7.08
C ILE A 76 -4.61 -8.21 7.72
N PHE A 77 -4.22 -9.39 7.29
CA PHE A 77 -3.03 -10.07 7.80
C PHE A 77 -1.77 -9.22 7.61
N TRP A 78 -1.52 -8.72 6.39
CA TRP A 78 -0.36 -7.89 6.11
C TRP A 78 -0.41 -6.55 6.83
N ALA A 79 -1.59 -5.93 6.93
CA ALA A 79 -1.77 -4.69 7.66
C ALA A 79 -1.41 -4.87 9.15
N LEU A 80 -1.92 -5.92 9.80
CA LEU A 80 -1.60 -6.24 11.18
C LEU A 80 -0.12 -6.59 11.36
N TYR A 81 0.43 -7.41 10.47
CA TYR A 81 1.84 -7.77 10.50
C TYR A 81 2.74 -6.54 10.41
N LEU A 82 2.46 -5.62 9.47
CA LEU A 82 3.24 -4.40 9.30
C LEU A 82 3.02 -3.41 10.44
N ALA A 83 1.81 -3.28 10.95
CA ALA A 83 1.53 -2.45 12.12
C ALA A 83 2.36 -2.91 13.33
N LEU A 84 2.38 -4.22 13.61
CA LEU A 84 3.18 -4.79 14.69
C LEU A 84 4.69 -4.68 14.43
N ARG A 85 5.15 -4.95 13.20
CA ARG A 85 6.57 -4.92 12.83
C ARG A 85 7.16 -3.51 12.85
N PHE A 86 6.44 -2.52 12.36
CA PHE A 86 6.90 -1.13 12.27
C PHE A 86 6.45 -0.26 13.44
N ARG A 87 5.76 -0.86 14.43
CA ARG A 87 5.14 -0.19 15.59
C ARG A 87 4.33 1.02 15.16
N VAL A 88 3.46 0.79 14.18
CA VAL A 88 2.55 1.80 13.63
C VAL A 88 1.25 1.80 14.42
#